data_AF-A0A0N7L9Y5-F1
#
_entry.id   AF-A0A0N7L9Y5-F1
#
_cell.length_a   1.000
_cell.length_b   1.000
_cell.length_c   1.000
_cell.angle_alpha   90.00
_cell.angle_beta   90.00
_cell.angle_gamma   90.00
#
_symmetry.space_group_name_H-M   'P 1'
#
loop_
_entity.id
_entity.type
_entity.pdbx_description
1 polymer ?
#
loop_
_entity_poly.entity_id
_entity_poly.type
_entity_poly.pdbx_seq_one_letter_code
_entity_poly.pdbx_strand_id
1 'polypeptide(L)'
;MVRRSLSSFPAWLGLPTEHDEVFDPQARFVTSYILPPWLLASIRTIFFLYALVTLILDFVFGGADQFAYFTVLSYSGITSWFLISAFQGFTYTHSLARWHKTFTSSDLPTSDKVQYPQSWLSNKFPRPLQFAHLLLWSTVATYPLIVTIVFWSALSGGALDGLQRAWQNISVHGLNLAFAMIDVIVIGRGPMMPWSHLLFVVCLLALYVGVAYIHYAASGTYVYDFLDPGFVGGQGPLAGVIIGVGVGCCLSFLVGQFLIWLREWLAALIQRSGGWGSARPVGVPDNALVPTKFGPGPDGEGGQRSSSAGPWRQRWPPAISHSVDSATSTTQPHLD
;
A
#
# COMPACT_ATOMS: atom_id res chain seq x y z
N MET A 1 11.41 13.40 25.26
CA MET A 1 10.65 12.13 25.37
C MET A 1 9.17 12.49 25.26
N VAL A 2 8.61 12.50 24.04
CA VAL A 2 7.21 12.90 23.81
C VAL A 2 6.33 11.73 24.24
N ARG A 3 5.54 11.92 25.30
CA ARG A 3 4.49 10.99 25.72
C ARG A 3 3.55 10.77 24.53
N ARG A 4 3.55 9.54 24.00
CA ARG A 4 2.54 9.05 23.07
C ARG A 4 1.19 9.16 23.78
N SER A 5 0.37 10.15 23.41
CA SER A 5 -1.07 9.98 23.51
C SER A 5 -1.39 8.71 22.73
N LEU A 6 -2.21 7.81 23.27
CA LEU A 6 -2.75 6.68 22.52
C LEU A 6 -3.16 7.21 21.14
N SER A 7 -2.55 6.66 20.08
CA SER A 7 -2.82 7.08 18.70
C SER A 7 -4.33 7.09 18.52
N SER A 8 -4.90 8.21 18.06
CA SER A 8 -6.34 8.30 17.82
C SER A 8 -6.81 7.14 16.94
N PHE A 9 -8.08 6.76 17.04
CA PHE A 9 -8.62 5.63 16.25
C PHE A 9 -8.29 5.73 14.74
N PRO A 10 -8.36 6.91 14.08
CA PRO A 10 -7.89 7.06 12.71
C PRO A 10 -6.41 6.72 12.51
N ALA A 11 -5.51 7.21 13.37
CA ALA A 11 -4.08 6.88 13.29
C ALA A 11 -3.82 5.38 13.46
N TRP A 12 -4.56 4.72 14.37
CA TRP A 12 -4.46 3.27 14.53
C TRP A 12 -4.82 2.54 13.23
N LEU A 13 -5.79 3.04 12.46
CA LEU A 13 -6.15 2.54 11.11
C LEU A 13 -5.19 3.00 9.99
N GLY A 14 -4.14 3.74 10.29
CA GLY A 14 -3.25 4.34 9.30
C GLY A 14 -3.86 5.52 8.52
N LEU A 15 -4.98 6.06 8.97
CA LEU A 15 -5.61 7.24 8.38
C LEU A 15 -5.07 8.53 9.01
N PRO A 16 -5.15 9.66 8.28
CA PRO A 16 -4.91 10.97 8.85
C PRO A 16 -5.81 11.26 10.06
N THR A 17 -5.26 11.98 11.03
CA THR A 17 -5.88 12.19 12.35
C THR A 17 -6.81 13.37 12.38
N GLU A 18 -6.48 14.41 11.62
CA GLU A 18 -7.31 15.60 11.49
C GLU A 18 -8.07 15.58 10.16
N HIS A 19 -9.23 16.24 10.15
CA HIS A 19 -10.09 16.28 8.96
C HIS A 19 -9.35 16.87 7.75
N ASP A 20 -8.55 17.91 7.96
CA ASP A 20 -7.87 18.67 6.90
C ASP A 20 -6.50 18.08 6.52
N GLU A 21 -6.04 17.04 7.22
CA GLU A 21 -4.80 16.35 6.85
C GLU A 21 -4.97 15.54 5.56
N VAL A 22 -4.05 15.77 4.63
CA VAL A 22 -4.00 15.10 3.32
C VAL A 22 -3.70 13.62 3.49
N PHE A 23 -4.46 12.76 2.81
CA PHE A 23 -4.14 11.33 2.71
C PHE A 23 -2.95 11.10 1.78
N ASP A 24 -2.00 10.26 2.22
CA ASP A 24 -0.73 10.01 1.52
C ASP A 24 0.00 11.31 1.13
N PRO A 25 0.40 12.14 2.11
CA PRO A 25 1.00 13.46 1.86
C PRO A 25 2.30 13.38 1.06
N GLN A 26 2.94 12.21 1.08
CA GLN A 26 4.18 11.93 0.40
C GLN A 26 3.97 11.21 -0.94
N ALA A 27 2.74 11.04 -1.42
CA ALA A 27 2.40 10.38 -2.69
C ALA A 27 3.04 8.99 -2.87
N ARG A 28 3.19 8.23 -1.78
CA ARG A 28 3.90 6.95 -1.72
C ARG A 28 3.21 5.86 -2.53
N PHE A 29 1.88 5.88 -2.61
CA PHE A 29 1.13 4.87 -3.36
C PHE A 29 1.26 5.02 -4.88
N VAL A 30 1.70 6.19 -5.36
CA VAL A 30 1.70 6.55 -6.79
C VAL A 30 3.09 6.90 -7.33
N THR A 31 4.14 6.66 -6.54
CA THR A 31 5.54 6.99 -6.90
C THR A 31 6.47 5.81 -6.67
N SER A 32 7.67 5.90 -7.25
CA SER A 32 8.70 4.86 -7.22
C SER A 32 10.08 5.47 -6.97
N TYR A 33 11.02 4.64 -6.49
CA TYR A 33 12.45 4.99 -6.41
C TYR A 33 13.22 4.78 -7.71
N ILE A 34 12.63 4.10 -8.68
CA ILE A 34 13.30 3.71 -9.93
C ILE A 34 12.55 4.17 -11.19
N LEU A 35 11.24 4.40 -11.10
CA LEU A 35 10.40 4.80 -12.24
C LEU A 35 9.74 6.17 -12.02
N PRO A 36 9.55 6.99 -13.07
CA PRO A 36 8.66 8.14 -12.97
C PRO A 36 7.20 7.69 -12.80
N PRO A 37 6.31 8.52 -12.20
CA PRO A 37 4.94 8.12 -11.86
C PRO A 37 4.10 7.57 -13.02
N TRP A 38 4.25 8.14 -14.21
CA TRP A 38 3.50 7.70 -15.39
C TRP A 38 3.88 6.28 -15.82
N LEU A 39 5.16 5.93 -15.76
CA LEU A 39 5.66 4.61 -16.16
C LEU A 39 5.27 3.54 -15.12
N LEU A 40 5.31 3.89 -13.83
CA LEU A 40 4.76 3.05 -12.77
C LEU A 40 3.27 2.75 -13.01
N ALA A 41 2.49 3.77 -13.36
CA ALA A 41 1.06 3.60 -13.68
C ALA A 41 0.86 2.67 -14.88
N SER A 42 1.64 2.84 -15.96
CA SER A 42 1.58 1.99 -17.15
C SER A 42 1.93 0.53 -16.86
N ILE A 43 2.97 0.24 -16.07
CA ILE A 43 3.32 -1.13 -15.69
C ILE A 43 2.19 -1.77 -14.87
N ARG A 44 1.61 -1.02 -13.93
CA ARG A 44 0.46 -1.49 -13.15
C ARG A 44 -0.76 -1.74 -14.02
N THR A 45 -0.98 -0.97 -15.10
CA THR A 45 -2.00 -1.28 -16.10
C THR A 45 -1.74 -2.61 -16.80
N ILE A 46 -0.48 -2.90 -17.17
CA ILE A 46 -0.13 -4.18 -17.79
C ILE A 46 -0.43 -5.36 -16.85
N PHE A 47 -0.01 -5.25 -15.57
CA PHE A 47 -0.32 -6.27 -14.56
C PHE A 47 -1.83 -6.42 -14.33
N PHE A 48 -2.56 -5.29 -14.27
CA PHE A 48 -4.02 -5.31 -14.18
C PHE A 48 -4.66 -6.05 -15.36
N LEU A 49 -4.29 -5.72 -16.60
CA LEU A 49 -4.90 -6.34 -17.78
C LEU A 49 -4.65 -7.84 -17.83
N TYR A 50 -3.42 -8.28 -17.53
CA TYR A 50 -3.12 -9.70 -17.45
C TYR A 50 -3.92 -10.39 -16.35
N ALA A 51 -3.95 -9.82 -15.14
CA ALA A 51 -4.66 -10.41 -14.01
C ALA A 51 -6.18 -10.44 -14.24
N LEU A 52 -6.74 -9.41 -14.87
CA LEU A 52 -8.15 -9.36 -15.26
C LEU A 52 -8.50 -10.45 -16.27
N VAL A 53 -7.69 -10.61 -17.33
CA VAL A 53 -7.89 -11.69 -18.32
C VAL A 53 -7.79 -13.06 -17.64
N THR A 54 -6.82 -13.23 -16.74
CA THR A 54 -6.68 -14.46 -15.96
C THR A 54 -7.94 -14.77 -15.16
N LEU A 55 -8.48 -13.80 -14.41
CA LEU A 55 -9.72 -13.99 -13.63
C LEU A 55 -10.92 -14.30 -14.50
N ILE A 56 -11.06 -13.62 -15.64
CA ILE A 56 -12.17 -13.87 -16.56
C ILE A 56 -12.08 -15.30 -17.09
N LEU A 57 -10.90 -15.74 -17.53
CA LEU A 57 -10.71 -17.10 -18.06
C LEU A 57 -10.89 -18.15 -16.96
N ASP A 58 -10.42 -17.88 -15.75
CA ASP A 58 -10.61 -18.78 -14.61
C ASP A 58 -12.10 -18.99 -14.31
N PHE A 59 -12.89 -17.91 -14.33
CA PHE A 59 -14.34 -17.98 -14.21
C PHE A 59 -15.02 -18.68 -15.40
N VAL A 60 -14.58 -18.41 -16.64
CA VAL A 60 -15.13 -19.05 -17.85
C VAL A 60 -14.91 -20.57 -17.83
N PHE A 61 -13.76 -21.03 -17.37
CA PHE A 61 -13.42 -22.45 -17.33
C PHE A 61 -13.93 -23.17 -16.08
N GLY A 62 -13.93 -22.47 -14.93
CA GLY A 62 -14.21 -23.06 -13.62
C GLY A 62 -15.59 -22.72 -13.04
N GLY A 63 -16.36 -21.85 -13.68
CA GLY A 63 -17.69 -21.43 -13.25
C GLY A 63 -17.69 -20.53 -12.01
N ALA A 64 -18.88 -20.33 -11.44
CA ALA A 64 -19.07 -19.46 -10.27
C ALA A 64 -18.44 -20.01 -8.97
N ASP A 65 -18.19 -21.32 -8.92
CA ASP A 65 -17.56 -21.96 -7.77
C ASP A 65 -16.13 -21.45 -7.52
N GLN A 66 -15.49 -20.84 -8.54
CA GLN A 66 -14.18 -20.21 -8.39
C GLN A 66 -14.15 -19.13 -7.29
N PHE A 67 -15.27 -18.43 -7.03
CA PHE A 67 -15.34 -17.43 -5.97
C PHE A 67 -15.29 -18.01 -4.55
N ALA A 68 -15.47 -19.33 -4.38
CA ALA A 68 -15.33 -20.01 -3.11
C ALA A 68 -13.86 -20.32 -2.74
N TYR A 69 -12.92 -20.17 -3.68
CA TYR A 69 -11.50 -20.41 -3.45
C TYR A 69 -10.80 -19.14 -2.98
N PHE A 70 -10.09 -19.22 -1.85
CA PHE A 70 -9.32 -18.09 -1.31
C PHE A 70 -8.28 -17.58 -2.30
N THR A 71 -7.70 -18.47 -3.09
CA THR A 71 -6.68 -18.14 -4.09
C THR A 71 -7.22 -17.19 -5.15
N VAL A 72 -8.46 -17.41 -5.61
CA VAL A 72 -9.16 -16.55 -6.57
C VAL A 72 -9.56 -15.23 -5.92
N LEU A 73 -10.03 -15.24 -4.66
CA LEU A 73 -10.33 -14.02 -3.90
C LEU A 73 -9.08 -13.15 -3.67
N SER A 74 -7.96 -13.78 -3.31
CA SER A 74 -6.66 -13.11 -3.17
C SER A 74 -6.20 -12.52 -4.51
N TYR A 75 -6.32 -13.27 -5.61
CA TYR A 75 -5.98 -12.79 -6.95
C TYR A 75 -6.92 -11.66 -7.44
N SER A 76 -8.18 -11.67 -7.02
CA SER A 76 -9.13 -10.56 -7.21
C SER A 76 -8.70 -9.31 -6.44
N GLY A 77 -8.15 -9.48 -5.24
CA GLY A 77 -7.51 -8.40 -4.47
C GLY A 77 -6.32 -7.78 -5.22
N ILE A 78 -5.41 -8.61 -5.75
CA ILE A 78 -4.27 -8.15 -6.56
C ILE A 78 -4.74 -7.38 -7.80
N THR A 79 -5.75 -7.91 -8.50
CA THR A 79 -6.33 -7.27 -9.69
C THR A 79 -6.93 -5.91 -9.35
N SER A 80 -7.68 -5.83 -8.25
CA SER A 80 -8.25 -4.59 -7.74
C SER A 80 -7.17 -3.58 -7.34
N TRP A 81 -6.08 -4.05 -6.73
CA TRP A 81 -4.94 -3.22 -6.38
C TRP A 81 -4.31 -2.59 -7.61
N PHE A 82 -4.04 -3.37 -8.66
CA PHE A 82 -3.42 -2.83 -9.87
C PHE A 82 -4.33 -1.89 -10.64
N LEU A 83 -5.64 -2.16 -10.68
CA LEU A 83 -6.61 -1.24 -11.26
C LEU A 83 -6.59 0.12 -10.56
N ILE A 84 -6.78 0.12 -9.24
CA ILE A 84 -6.86 1.35 -8.46
C ILE A 84 -5.51 2.06 -8.50
N SER A 85 -4.40 1.37 -8.28
CA SER A 85 -3.06 1.96 -8.29
C SER A 85 -2.65 2.55 -9.64
N ALA A 86 -3.07 1.94 -10.77
CA ALA A 86 -2.88 2.52 -12.10
C ALA A 86 -3.69 3.81 -12.27
N PHE A 87 -4.99 3.78 -11.91
CA PHE A 87 -5.85 4.96 -11.96
C PHE A 87 -5.31 6.11 -11.09
N GLN A 88 -4.89 5.80 -9.86
CA GLN A 88 -4.27 6.79 -8.96
C GLN A 88 -2.95 7.33 -9.52
N GLY A 89 -2.14 6.48 -10.14
CA GLY A 89 -0.89 6.88 -10.79
C GLY A 89 -1.10 7.87 -11.94
N PHE A 90 -2.08 7.63 -12.82
CA PHE A 90 -2.39 8.55 -13.92
C PHE A 90 -2.98 9.86 -13.43
N THR A 91 -3.89 9.84 -12.45
CA THR A 91 -4.47 11.06 -11.88
C THR A 91 -3.41 11.91 -11.16
N TYR A 92 -2.50 11.27 -10.43
CA TYR A 92 -1.35 11.95 -9.83
C TYR A 92 -0.41 12.53 -10.88
N THR A 93 -0.08 11.76 -11.94
CA THR A 93 0.76 12.24 -13.05
C THR A 93 0.17 13.49 -13.69
N HIS A 94 -1.14 13.49 -13.95
CA HIS A 94 -1.84 14.66 -14.49
C HIS A 94 -1.78 15.85 -13.51
N SER A 95 -1.95 15.60 -12.21
CA SER A 95 -1.83 16.65 -11.19
C SER A 95 -0.40 17.22 -11.10
N LEU A 96 0.62 16.37 -11.22
CA LEU A 96 2.03 16.76 -11.21
C LEU A 96 2.40 17.59 -12.45
N ALA A 97 1.90 17.22 -13.63
CA ALA A 97 2.09 17.99 -14.85
C ALA A 97 1.47 19.39 -14.75
N ARG A 98 0.28 19.52 -14.15
CA ARG A 98 -0.34 20.83 -13.88
C ARG A 98 0.49 21.67 -12.92
N TRP A 99 0.96 21.05 -11.84
CA TRP A 99 1.84 21.71 -10.87
C TRP A 99 3.11 22.23 -11.55
N HIS A 100 3.79 21.43 -12.38
CA HIS A 100 4.97 21.88 -13.11
C HIS A 100 4.71 23.12 -13.95
N LYS A 101 3.58 23.18 -14.67
CA LYS A 101 3.19 24.35 -15.48
C LYS A 101 3.07 25.62 -14.64
N THR A 102 2.52 25.52 -13.43
CA THR A 102 2.36 26.64 -12.48
C THR A 102 3.70 27.17 -11.95
N PHE A 103 4.73 26.33 -11.86
CA PHE A 103 6.06 26.75 -11.38
C PHE A 103 7.01 27.15 -12.51
N THR A 104 6.62 26.94 -13.77
CA THR A 104 7.32 27.46 -14.95
C THR A 104 6.72 28.74 -15.52
N SER A 105 5.53 29.15 -15.07
CA SER A 105 4.92 30.43 -15.43
C SER A 105 5.63 31.59 -14.72
N SER A 106 5.65 32.77 -15.37
CA SER A 106 6.24 34.01 -14.83
C SER A 106 5.60 34.44 -13.51
N ASP A 107 4.33 34.07 -13.29
CA ASP A 107 3.58 34.36 -12.09
C ASP A 107 3.69 33.19 -11.13
N LEU A 108 4.64 33.26 -10.20
CA LEU A 108 4.75 32.27 -9.13
C LEU A 108 3.58 32.40 -8.16
N PRO A 109 2.93 31.28 -7.78
CA PRO A 109 1.87 31.31 -6.79
C PRO A 109 2.41 31.79 -5.44
N THR A 110 1.63 32.63 -4.74
CA THR A 110 1.86 32.91 -3.32
C THR A 110 1.72 31.62 -2.50
N SER A 111 2.42 31.51 -1.37
CA SER A 111 2.45 30.32 -0.51
C SER A 111 1.07 29.73 -0.24
N ASP A 112 0.08 30.60 -0.02
CA ASP A 112 -1.26 30.23 0.42
C ASP A 112 -2.12 29.64 -0.71
N LYS A 113 -1.65 29.71 -1.96
CA LYS A 113 -2.35 29.19 -3.15
C LYS A 113 -1.67 27.98 -3.78
N VAL A 114 -0.57 27.48 -3.20
CA VAL A 114 0.15 26.33 -3.76
C VAL A 114 -0.68 25.07 -3.56
N GLN A 115 -1.28 24.57 -4.64
CA GLN A 115 -1.95 23.28 -4.64
C GLN A 115 -0.94 22.16 -4.93
N TYR A 116 -0.67 21.32 -3.93
CA TYR A 116 0.21 20.17 -4.10
C TYR A 116 -0.40 19.13 -5.06
N PRO A 117 0.42 18.44 -5.88
CA PRO A 117 0.00 17.29 -6.64
C PRO A 117 -0.61 16.22 -5.74
N GLN A 118 -1.82 15.78 -6.08
CA GLN A 118 -2.53 14.76 -5.32
C GLN A 118 -3.14 13.75 -6.30
N SER A 119 -3.15 12.49 -5.88
CA SER A 119 -3.93 11.45 -6.56
C SER A 119 -5.43 11.71 -6.33
N TRP A 120 -6.28 11.07 -7.13
CA TRP A 120 -7.72 11.17 -6.93
C TRP A 120 -8.17 10.60 -5.57
N LEU A 121 -7.52 9.54 -5.07
CA LEU A 121 -7.70 8.97 -3.73
C LEU A 121 -7.42 10.03 -2.67
N SER A 122 -6.27 10.69 -2.75
CA SER A 122 -5.83 11.68 -1.78
C SER A 122 -6.75 12.91 -1.71
N ASN A 123 -7.36 13.29 -2.84
CA ASN A 123 -8.15 14.52 -2.96
C ASN A 123 -9.67 14.29 -2.82
N LYS A 124 -10.19 13.14 -3.29
CA LYS A 124 -11.64 12.93 -3.46
C LYS A 124 -12.23 11.78 -2.66
N PHE A 125 -11.44 10.78 -2.24
CA PHE A 125 -12.01 9.65 -1.52
C PHE A 125 -12.35 9.99 -0.07
N PRO A 126 -13.54 9.59 0.41
CA PRO A 126 -13.87 9.68 1.83
C PRO A 126 -13.00 8.71 2.65
N ARG A 127 -12.84 9.00 3.94
CA ARG A 127 -11.98 8.25 4.87
C ARG A 127 -12.20 6.72 4.85
N PRO A 128 -13.44 6.18 4.76
CA PRO A 128 -13.64 4.73 4.68
C PRO A 128 -13.02 4.10 3.43
N LEU A 129 -13.08 4.77 2.27
CA LEU A 129 -12.47 4.26 1.05
C LEU A 129 -10.95 4.42 1.04
N GLN A 130 -10.42 5.44 1.73
CA GLN A 130 -8.98 5.55 2.00
C GLN A 130 -8.51 4.37 2.86
N PHE A 131 -9.25 4.04 3.92
CA PHE A 131 -8.95 2.87 4.76
C PHE A 131 -9.04 1.56 3.96
N ALA A 132 -10.09 1.38 3.16
CA ALA A 132 -10.23 0.21 2.29
C ALA A 132 -9.03 0.06 1.35
N HIS A 133 -8.51 1.16 0.80
CA HIS A 133 -7.29 1.13 -0.02
C HIS A 133 -6.04 0.73 0.78
N LEU A 134 -5.86 1.26 2.00
CA LEU A 134 -4.76 0.85 2.88
C LEU A 134 -4.85 -0.63 3.29
N LEU A 135 -6.07 -1.11 3.54
CA LEU A 135 -6.30 -2.50 3.89
C LEU A 135 -6.06 -3.41 2.68
N LEU A 136 -6.47 -3.00 1.48
CA LEU A 136 -6.16 -3.70 0.22
C LEU A 136 -4.66 -3.78 -0.04
N TRP A 137 -3.91 -2.71 0.23
CA TRP A 137 -2.44 -2.75 0.20
C TRP A 137 -1.89 -3.83 1.15
N SER A 138 -2.46 -3.94 2.35
CA SER A 138 -1.99 -4.89 3.35
C SER A 138 -2.33 -6.34 3.00
N THR A 139 -3.49 -6.58 2.38
CA THR A 139 -3.82 -7.92 1.87
C THR A 139 -2.90 -8.33 0.72
N VAL A 140 -2.58 -7.43 -0.21
CA VAL A 140 -1.65 -7.71 -1.33
C VAL A 140 -0.22 -7.97 -0.87
N ALA A 141 0.24 -7.29 0.19
CA ALA A 141 1.54 -7.56 0.78
C ALA A 141 1.59 -8.84 1.64
N THR A 142 0.43 -9.46 1.94
CA THR A 142 0.32 -10.58 2.90
C THR A 142 -0.17 -11.88 2.25
N TYR A 143 -1.33 -11.89 1.60
CA TYR A 143 -1.96 -13.13 1.14
C TYR A 143 -1.26 -13.86 -0.01
N PRO A 144 -0.63 -13.19 -1.00
CA PRO A 144 -0.02 -13.89 -2.13
C PRO A 144 1.06 -14.90 -1.72
N LEU A 145 1.81 -14.59 -0.66
CA LEU A 145 2.82 -15.51 -0.12
C LEU A 145 2.17 -16.74 0.53
N ILE A 146 1.09 -16.57 1.29
CA ILE A 146 0.33 -17.70 1.87
C ILE A 146 -0.22 -18.58 0.75
N VAL A 147 -0.89 -17.98 -0.23
CA VAL A 147 -1.48 -18.68 -1.38
C VAL A 147 -0.43 -19.52 -2.10
N THR A 148 0.71 -18.90 -2.40
CA THR A 148 1.81 -19.57 -3.10
C THR A 148 2.35 -20.74 -2.27
N ILE A 149 2.65 -20.52 -0.98
CA ILE A 149 3.19 -21.59 -0.12
C ILE A 149 2.19 -22.74 0.01
N VAL A 150 0.93 -22.46 0.37
CA VAL A 150 -0.08 -23.50 0.58
C VAL A 150 -0.33 -24.27 -0.72
N PHE A 151 -0.48 -23.59 -1.86
CA PHE A 151 -0.72 -24.27 -3.12
C PHE A 151 0.44 -25.17 -3.52
N TRP A 152 1.67 -24.66 -3.54
CA TRP A 152 2.83 -25.41 -4.03
C TRP A 152 3.35 -26.47 -3.05
N SER A 153 2.99 -26.37 -1.76
CA SER A 153 3.37 -27.40 -0.77
C SER A 153 2.30 -28.47 -0.57
N ALA A 154 1.01 -28.14 -0.74
CA ALA A 154 -0.09 -29.03 -0.37
C ALA A 154 -1.09 -29.34 -1.49
N LEU A 155 -1.20 -28.51 -2.53
CA LEU A 155 -2.27 -28.61 -3.54
C LEU A 155 -1.77 -28.78 -4.98
N SER A 156 -0.46 -28.88 -5.22
CA SER A 156 0.10 -28.85 -6.58
C SER A 156 0.06 -30.18 -7.34
N GLY A 157 -0.57 -31.22 -6.78
CA GLY A 157 -0.70 -32.53 -7.43
C GLY A 157 -1.40 -32.42 -8.78
N GLY A 158 -0.73 -32.78 -9.88
CA GLY A 158 -1.26 -32.63 -11.24
C GLY A 158 -1.50 -31.18 -11.70
N ALA A 159 -0.97 -30.19 -10.97
CA ALA A 159 -1.20 -28.77 -11.27
C ALA A 159 -0.68 -28.33 -12.65
N LEU A 160 0.29 -29.07 -13.18
CA LEU A 160 0.91 -28.80 -14.48
C LEU A 160 0.43 -29.74 -15.59
N ASP A 161 -0.62 -30.53 -15.33
CA ASP A 161 -1.14 -31.51 -16.28
C ASP A 161 -1.96 -30.81 -17.36
N GLY A 162 -1.33 -30.61 -18.51
CA GLY A 162 -1.94 -29.96 -19.67
C GLY A 162 -1.80 -28.44 -19.64
N LEU A 163 -1.81 -27.84 -20.83
CA LEU A 163 -1.48 -26.43 -21.03
C LEU A 163 -2.42 -25.48 -20.27
N GLN A 164 -3.72 -25.74 -20.32
CA GLN A 164 -4.72 -24.88 -19.66
C GLN A 164 -4.54 -24.88 -18.14
N ARG A 165 -4.48 -26.06 -17.50
CA ARG A 165 -4.32 -26.18 -16.05
C ARG A 165 -2.99 -25.60 -15.59
N ALA A 166 -1.90 -25.92 -16.30
CA ALA A 166 -0.58 -25.35 -16.02
C ALA A 166 -0.63 -23.82 -16.06
N TRP A 167 -1.24 -23.23 -17.09
CA TRP A 167 -1.36 -21.78 -17.20
C TRP A 167 -2.23 -21.17 -16.09
N GLN A 168 -3.41 -21.72 -15.78
CA GLN A 168 -4.27 -21.23 -14.70
C GLN A 168 -3.54 -21.27 -13.34
N ASN A 169 -2.92 -22.42 -13.04
CA ASN A 169 -2.27 -22.62 -11.75
C ASN A 169 -0.99 -21.77 -11.60
N ILE A 170 -0.17 -21.66 -12.66
CA ILE A 170 0.98 -20.77 -12.64
C ILE A 170 0.52 -19.32 -12.46
N SER A 171 -0.58 -18.90 -13.10
CA SER A 171 -1.07 -17.53 -13.00
C SER A 171 -1.59 -17.22 -11.59
N VAL A 172 -2.56 -18.00 -11.11
CA VAL A 172 -3.24 -17.75 -9.82
C VAL A 172 -2.38 -18.10 -8.61
N HIS A 173 -1.45 -19.06 -8.71
CA HIS A 173 -0.64 -19.52 -7.57
C HIS A 173 0.85 -19.25 -7.68
N GLY A 174 1.38 -18.85 -8.84
CA GLY A 174 2.77 -18.41 -9.02
C GLY A 174 2.87 -16.90 -9.26
N LEU A 175 2.25 -16.42 -10.34
CA LEU A 175 2.34 -15.03 -10.77
C LEU A 175 1.64 -14.06 -9.81
N ASN A 176 0.68 -14.53 -9.01
CA ASN A 176 0.12 -13.77 -7.89
C ASN A 176 1.22 -13.16 -7.00
N LEU A 177 2.15 -13.98 -6.50
CA LEU A 177 3.24 -13.52 -5.64
C LEU A 177 4.24 -12.70 -6.44
N ALA A 178 4.56 -13.11 -7.67
CA ALA A 178 5.50 -12.37 -8.51
C ALA A 178 5.02 -10.94 -8.76
N PHE A 179 3.78 -10.73 -9.21
CA PHE A 179 3.25 -9.40 -9.45
C PHE A 179 3.16 -8.58 -8.16
N ALA A 180 2.63 -9.17 -7.08
CA ALA A 180 2.53 -8.49 -5.80
C ALA A 180 3.92 -8.03 -5.30
N MET A 181 4.92 -8.91 -5.33
CA MET A 181 6.26 -8.61 -4.81
C MET A 181 7.08 -7.71 -5.73
N ILE A 182 6.88 -7.77 -7.06
CA ILE A 182 7.47 -6.77 -7.96
C ILE A 182 6.95 -5.38 -7.58
N ASP A 183 5.65 -5.21 -7.35
CA ASP A 183 5.10 -3.90 -6.94
C ASP A 183 5.51 -3.50 -5.53
N VAL A 184 5.41 -4.41 -4.56
CA VAL A 184 5.69 -4.12 -3.15
C VAL A 184 7.19 -3.85 -2.93
N ILE A 185 8.08 -4.61 -3.55
CA ILE A 185 9.52 -4.58 -3.24
C ILE A 185 10.30 -3.73 -4.24
N VAL A 186 9.93 -3.77 -5.52
CA VAL A 186 10.80 -3.24 -6.59
C VAL A 186 10.30 -1.90 -7.12
N ILE A 187 9.08 -1.86 -7.68
CA ILE A 187 8.62 -0.70 -8.45
C ILE A 187 7.79 0.29 -7.61
N GLY A 188 7.13 -0.13 -6.53
CA GLY A 188 6.29 0.74 -5.70
C GLY A 188 7.01 1.35 -4.50
N ARG A 189 6.40 2.38 -3.90
CA ARG A 189 6.86 3.05 -2.66
C ARG A 189 5.83 2.99 -1.52
N GLY A 190 4.84 2.09 -1.61
CA GLY A 190 3.76 1.97 -0.60
C GLY A 190 4.33 1.85 0.84
N PRO A 191 3.76 2.55 1.83
CA PRO A 191 4.29 2.60 3.19
C PRO A 191 4.23 1.24 3.88
N MET A 192 4.87 1.14 5.05
CA MET A 192 4.69 -0.01 5.92
C MET A 192 3.22 -0.13 6.34
N MET A 193 2.77 -1.36 6.56
CA MET A 193 1.38 -1.64 6.90
C MET A 193 1.11 -1.21 8.35
N PRO A 194 -0.01 -0.52 8.66
CA PRO A 194 -0.40 -0.28 10.05
C PRO A 194 -0.50 -1.59 10.84
N TRP A 195 -0.03 -1.60 12.09
CA TRP A 195 -0.07 -2.82 12.92
C TRP A 195 -1.50 -3.32 13.17
N SER A 196 -2.47 -2.41 13.20
CA SER A 196 -3.89 -2.75 13.28
C SER A 196 -4.36 -3.63 12.12
N HIS A 197 -3.74 -3.51 10.94
CA HIS A 197 -4.14 -4.27 9.76
C HIS A 197 -3.89 -5.77 9.94
N LEU A 198 -2.97 -6.18 10.81
CA LEU A 198 -2.80 -7.58 11.17
C LEU A 198 -4.11 -8.19 11.69
N LEU A 199 -4.85 -7.47 12.54
CA LEU A 199 -6.17 -7.91 13.01
C LEU A 199 -7.12 -8.09 11.83
N PHE A 200 -7.21 -7.09 10.95
CA PHE A 200 -8.15 -7.12 9.83
C PHE A 200 -7.82 -8.22 8.82
N VAL A 201 -6.55 -8.44 8.48
CA VAL A 201 -6.17 -9.52 7.53
C VAL A 201 -6.42 -10.90 8.13
N VAL A 202 -6.15 -11.11 9.42
CA VAL A 202 -6.48 -12.39 10.07
C VAL A 202 -8.00 -12.59 10.14
N CYS A 203 -8.76 -11.55 10.49
CA CYS A 203 -10.23 -11.61 10.52
C CYS A 203 -10.82 -11.87 9.13
N LEU A 204 -10.33 -11.23 8.07
CA LEU A 204 -10.78 -11.47 6.70
C LEU A 204 -10.51 -12.91 6.26
N LEU A 205 -9.34 -13.47 6.62
CA LEU A 205 -9.03 -14.87 6.34
C LEU A 205 -9.91 -15.83 7.16
N ALA A 206 -10.22 -15.50 8.42
CA ALA A 206 -11.15 -16.28 9.23
C ALA A 206 -12.59 -16.24 8.66
N LEU A 207 -13.05 -15.08 8.20
CA LEU A 207 -14.35 -14.93 7.53
C LEU A 207 -14.41 -15.75 6.23
N TYR A 208 -13.30 -15.84 5.50
CA TYR A 208 -13.20 -16.71 4.33
C TYR A 208 -13.47 -18.19 4.67
N VAL A 209 -12.99 -18.69 5.81
CA VAL A 209 -13.31 -20.06 6.24
C VAL A 209 -14.83 -20.25 6.35
N GLY A 210 -15.56 -19.23 6.83
CA GLY A 210 -17.02 -19.23 6.80
C GLY A 210 -17.60 -19.35 5.38
N VAL A 211 -17.06 -18.62 4.41
CA VAL A 211 -17.45 -18.72 2.99
C VAL A 211 -17.22 -20.12 2.43
N ALA A 212 -16.09 -20.76 2.75
CA ALA A 212 -15.80 -22.12 2.34
C ALA A 212 -16.84 -23.13 2.86
N TYR A 213 -17.31 -22.94 4.09
CA TYR A 213 -18.35 -23.80 4.68
C TYR A 213 -19.76 -23.48 4.17
N ILE A 214 -20.05 -22.23 3.80
CA ILE A 214 -21.28 -21.87 3.06
C ILE A 214 -21.29 -22.58 1.71
N HIS A 215 -20.16 -22.63 1.00
CA HIS A 215 -20.04 -23.38 -0.25
C HIS A 215 -20.32 -24.86 -0.02
N TYR A 216 -19.67 -25.50 0.96
CA TYR A 216 -19.93 -26.90 1.31
C TYR A 216 -21.41 -27.17 1.61
N ALA A 217 -22.08 -26.29 2.36
CA ALA A 217 -23.50 -26.42 2.65
C ALA A 217 -24.39 -26.35 1.39
N ALA A 218 -23.92 -25.70 0.32
CA ALA A 218 -24.65 -25.55 -0.94
C ALA A 218 -24.31 -26.64 -1.97
N SER A 219 -23.04 -27.05 -2.08
CA SER A 219 -22.54 -27.97 -3.11
C SER A 219 -22.32 -29.41 -2.63
N GLY A 220 -22.19 -29.60 -1.31
CA GLY A 220 -21.76 -30.87 -0.72
C GLY A 220 -20.27 -31.16 -0.86
N THR A 221 -19.47 -30.20 -1.36
CA THR A 221 -18.02 -30.36 -1.58
C THR A 221 -17.22 -29.31 -0.82
N TYR A 222 -16.13 -29.74 -0.19
CA TYR A 222 -15.16 -28.81 0.39
C TYR A 222 -14.29 -28.22 -0.71
N VAL A 223 -14.05 -26.91 -0.66
CA VAL A 223 -13.14 -26.23 -1.60
C VAL A 223 -11.69 -26.69 -1.45
N TYR A 224 -11.32 -27.17 -0.26
CA TYR A 224 -10.02 -27.75 0.03
C TYR A 224 -10.20 -28.98 0.92
N ASP A 225 -9.54 -30.08 0.59
CA ASP A 225 -9.63 -31.33 1.35
C ASP A 225 -9.21 -31.16 2.81
N PHE A 226 -8.23 -30.27 3.09
CA PHE A 226 -7.80 -29.98 4.46
C PHE A 226 -8.85 -29.26 5.32
N LEU A 227 -9.97 -28.83 4.74
CA LEU A 227 -11.12 -28.30 5.48
C LEU A 227 -12.15 -29.36 5.84
N ASP A 228 -12.05 -30.58 5.30
CA ASP A 228 -12.91 -31.71 5.63
C ASP A 228 -12.42 -32.39 6.92
N PRO A 229 -13.22 -32.40 8.02
CA PRO A 229 -12.88 -33.16 9.22
C PRO A 229 -12.63 -34.65 8.95
N GLY A 230 -13.31 -35.26 7.97
CA GLY A 230 -13.11 -36.66 7.60
C GLY A 230 -11.71 -36.90 7.01
N PHE A 231 -11.28 -36.01 6.12
CA PHE A 231 -9.94 -36.05 5.52
C PHE A 231 -8.81 -35.85 6.53
N VAL A 232 -8.94 -34.89 7.44
CA VAL A 232 -7.86 -34.56 8.40
C VAL A 232 -7.89 -35.39 9.70
N GLY A 233 -8.86 -36.29 9.87
CA GLY A 233 -8.92 -37.19 11.03
C GLY A 233 -9.66 -36.62 12.25
N GLY A 234 -10.53 -35.62 12.04
CA GLY A 234 -11.48 -35.13 13.03
C GLY A 234 -11.43 -33.62 13.27
N GLN A 235 -12.25 -33.15 14.20
CA GLN A 235 -12.41 -31.72 14.53
C GLN A 235 -11.14 -31.11 15.15
N GLY A 236 -10.38 -31.88 15.93
CA GLY A 236 -9.13 -31.42 16.55
C GLY A 236 -8.05 -31.08 15.51
N PRO A 237 -7.69 -32.01 14.61
CA PRO A 237 -6.79 -31.74 13.50
C PRO A 237 -7.24 -30.59 12.59
N LEU A 238 -8.54 -30.51 12.27
CA LEU A 238 -9.09 -29.41 11.49
C LEU A 238 -8.85 -28.05 12.15
N ALA A 239 -9.13 -27.94 13.46
CA ALA A 239 -8.84 -26.72 14.21
C ALA A 239 -7.34 -26.38 14.16
N GLY A 240 -6.47 -27.40 14.24
CA GLY A 240 -5.03 -27.25 14.03
C GLY A 240 -4.65 -26.67 12.67
N VAL A 241 -5.28 -27.14 11.58
CA VAL A 241 -5.06 -26.61 10.21
C VAL A 241 -5.49 -25.15 10.13
N ILE A 242 -6.68 -24.81 10.63
CA ILE A 242 -7.22 -23.43 10.60
C ILE A 242 -6.30 -22.48 11.38
N ILE A 243 -5.87 -22.88 12.59
CA ILE A 243 -4.92 -22.10 13.39
C ILE A 243 -3.57 -21.98 12.67
N GLY A 244 -3.07 -23.06 12.08
CA GLY A 244 -1.83 -23.07 11.32
C GLY A 244 -1.84 -22.08 10.15
N VAL A 245 -2.92 -22.02 9.39
CA VAL A 245 -3.11 -21.02 8.32
C VAL A 245 -3.18 -19.60 8.88
N GLY A 246 -3.87 -19.39 10.01
CA GLY A 246 -3.89 -18.12 10.72
C GLY A 246 -2.50 -17.64 11.16
N VAL A 247 -1.69 -18.54 11.72
CA VAL A 247 -0.28 -18.27 12.04
C VAL A 247 0.53 -17.96 10.79
N GLY A 248 0.33 -18.72 9.71
CA GLY A 248 0.92 -18.44 8.40
C GLY A 248 0.59 -17.03 7.88
N CYS A 249 -0.63 -16.56 8.13
CA CYS A 249 -1.02 -15.18 7.82
C CYS A 249 -0.25 -14.14 8.62
N CYS A 250 -0.09 -14.34 9.92
CA CYS A 250 0.71 -13.46 10.77
C CYS A 250 2.18 -13.40 10.31
N LEU A 251 2.78 -14.57 10.03
CA LEU A 251 4.15 -14.66 9.55
C LEU A 251 4.31 -13.96 8.19
N SER A 252 3.36 -14.16 7.28
CA SER A 252 3.37 -13.50 5.99
C SER A 252 3.27 -11.98 6.10
N PHE A 253 2.43 -11.46 7.00
CA PHE A 253 2.34 -10.03 7.27
C PHE A 253 3.68 -9.46 7.77
N LEU A 254 4.36 -10.18 8.67
CA LEU A 254 5.68 -9.77 9.17
C LEU A 254 6.75 -9.82 8.07
N VAL A 255 6.70 -10.81 7.18
CA VAL A 255 7.57 -10.86 5.99
C VAL A 255 7.30 -9.66 5.09
N GLY A 256 6.03 -9.33 4.80
CA GLY A 256 5.65 -8.14 4.04
C GLY A 256 6.19 -6.85 4.67
N GLN A 257 6.04 -6.68 5.99
CA GLN A 257 6.62 -5.54 6.72
C GLN A 257 8.13 -5.45 6.55
N PHE A 258 8.82 -6.57 6.75
CA PHE A 258 10.27 -6.63 6.63
C PHE A 258 10.74 -6.27 5.21
N LEU A 259 10.07 -6.78 4.18
CA LEU A 259 10.43 -6.51 2.79
C LEU A 259 10.20 -5.05 2.40
N ILE A 260 9.11 -4.43 2.89
CA ILE A 260 8.88 -2.99 2.70
C ILE A 260 9.95 -2.17 3.41
N TRP A 261 10.26 -2.50 4.67
CA TRP A 261 11.33 -1.85 5.42
C TRP A 261 12.68 -1.99 4.70
N LEU A 262 13.01 -3.18 4.21
CA LEU A 262 14.25 -3.47 3.50
C LEU A 262 14.35 -2.64 2.22
N ARG A 263 13.27 -2.54 1.43
CA ARG A 263 13.20 -1.66 0.26
C ARG A 263 13.49 -0.20 0.63
N GLU A 264 12.84 0.31 1.67
CA GLU A 264 12.99 1.69 2.14
C GLU A 264 14.41 1.98 2.66
N TRP A 265 15.02 1.02 3.33
CA TRP A 265 16.40 1.10 3.79
C TRP A 265 17.39 1.04 2.62
N LEU A 266 17.23 0.09 1.69
CA LEU A 266 18.07 -0.02 0.49
C LEU A 266 17.98 1.23 -0.37
N ALA A 267 16.79 1.76 -0.61
CA ALA A 267 16.61 2.99 -1.37
C ALA A 267 17.35 4.16 -0.71
N ALA A 268 17.26 4.28 0.62
CA ALA A 268 17.96 5.33 1.35
C ALA A 268 19.49 5.17 1.30
N LEU A 269 19.97 3.93 1.40
CA LEU A 269 21.38 3.59 1.31
C LEU A 269 21.94 3.92 -0.08
N ILE A 270 21.26 3.49 -1.15
CA ILE A 270 21.66 3.70 -2.55
C ILE A 270 21.71 5.20 -2.86
N GLN A 271 20.70 5.95 -2.43
CA GLN A 271 20.65 7.40 -2.64
C GLN A 271 21.49 8.21 -1.65
N ARG A 272 22.09 7.56 -0.64
CA ARG A 272 22.78 8.21 0.50
C ARG A 272 21.94 9.32 1.13
N SER A 273 20.62 9.11 1.17
CA SER A 273 19.66 10.15 1.51
C SER A 273 19.48 10.35 3.01
N GLY A 274 20.03 9.47 3.85
CA GLY A 274 19.87 9.50 5.31
C GLY A 274 19.42 8.14 5.85
N GLY A 275 18.57 8.13 6.88
CA GLY A 275 18.03 6.88 7.42
C GLY A 275 16.94 6.28 6.54
N TRP A 276 16.43 5.11 6.91
CA TRP A 276 15.39 4.42 6.14
C TRP A 276 14.15 5.33 5.95
N GLY A 277 13.51 5.25 4.78
CA GLY A 277 12.38 6.14 4.49
C GLY A 277 12.72 7.50 3.91
N SER A 278 14.01 7.85 3.90
CA SER A 278 14.49 9.15 3.46
C SER A 278 14.68 9.27 1.95
N ALA A 279 14.61 8.19 1.18
CA ALA A 279 14.88 8.25 -0.27
C ALA A 279 13.86 9.12 -1.03
N ARG A 280 14.31 9.68 -2.15
CA ARG A 280 13.54 10.51 -3.09
C ARG A 280 12.88 9.66 -4.17
N PRO A 281 11.60 9.91 -4.48
CA PRO A 281 10.98 9.33 -5.67
C PRO A 281 11.62 9.89 -6.95
N VAL A 282 11.69 9.05 -7.99
CA VAL A 282 12.15 9.47 -9.32
C VAL A 282 11.07 10.29 -10.00
N GLY A 283 11.47 11.40 -10.64
CA GLY A 283 10.56 12.23 -11.44
C GLY A 283 9.58 13.08 -10.63
N VAL A 284 9.75 13.20 -9.32
CA VAL A 284 8.92 14.05 -8.46
C VAL A 284 9.80 14.98 -7.62
N PRO A 285 9.71 16.31 -7.81
CA PRO A 285 10.42 17.28 -6.98
C PRO A 285 9.99 17.22 -5.52
N ASP A 286 10.91 17.43 -4.57
CA ASP A 286 10.59 17.42 -3.14
C ASP A 286 9.54 18.48 -2.74
N ASN A 287 9.56 19.65 -3.40
CA ASN A 287 8.58 20.71 -3.17
C ASN A 287 7.20 20.42 -3.79
N ALA A 288 7.07 19.32 -4.53
CA ALA A 288 5.80 18.80 -5.02
C ALA A 288 5.16 17.79 -4.03
N LEU A 289 5.78 17.55 -2.86
CA LEU A 289 5.27 16.67 -1.81
C LEU A 289 4.81 17.50 -0.60
N VAL A 290 3.70 17.09 0.02
CA VAL A 290 3.18 17.76 1.21
C VAL A 290 4.12 17.47 2.39
N PRO A 291 4.68 18.50 3.06
CA PRO A 291 5.57 18.28 4.19
C PRO A 291 4.89 17.47 5.30
N THR A 292 5.58 16.44 5.79
CA THR A 292 5.09 15.60 6.88
C THR A 292 6.12 15.52 8.01
N LYS A 293 5.64 15.34 9.24
CA LYS A 293 6.47 15.04 10.41
C LYS A 293 6.71 13.52 10.56
N PHE A 294 6.01 12.71 9.78
CA PHE A 294 5.95 11.25 9.89
C PHE A 294 6.66 10.58 8.72
N GLY A 295 7.47 9.57 9.01
CA GLY A 295 8.14 8.70 8.03
C GLY A 295 7.22 7.58 7.49
N PRO A 296 7.77 6.65 6.67
CA PRO A 296 7.01 5.56 6.04
C PRO A 296 6.47 4.49 6.98
N GLY A 297 6.91 4.48 8.24
CA GLY A 297 6.59 3.41 9.17
C GLY A 297 5.13 3.36 9.57
N PRO A 298 4.70 2.24 10.18
CA PRO A 298 3.30 2.04 10.59
C PRO A 298 2.79 3.15 11.50
N ASP A 299 3.67 3.63 12.39
CA ASP A 299 3.38 4.69 13.36
C ASP A 299 4.02 6.04 12.97
N GLY A 300 4.30 6.22 11.67
CA GLY A 300 5.00 7.40 11.16
C GLY A 300 6.50 7.41 11.45
N GLU A 301 7.10 6.23 11.59
CA GLU A 301 8.52 6.04 11.88
C GLU A 301 9.36 6.21 10.60
N GLY A 302 10.62 6.63 10.74
CA GLY A 302 11.51 6.87 9.60
C GLY A 302 12.74 7.67 10.00
N GLY A 303 13.85 7.43 9.32
CA GLY A 303 15.07 8.20 9.54
C GLY A 303 14.99 9.61 8.95
N GLN A 304 15.75 10.53 9.53
CA GLN A 304 15.92 11.86 8.95
C GLN A 304 16.73 11.80 7.65
N ARG A 305 16.46 12.74 6.73
CA ARG A 305 17.33 12.97 5.57
C ARG A 305 18.65 13.60 6.02
N SER A 306 19.75 13.24 5.37
CA SER A 306 21.05 13.88 5.60
C SER A 306 21.01 15.34 5.17
N SER A 307 21.72 16.22 5.89
CA SER A 307 21.80 17.65 5.58
C SER A 307 22.39 17.93 4.20
N SER A 308 23.31 17.07 3.73
CA SER A 308 23.90 17.10 2.39
C SER A 308 22.92 16.71 1.27
N ALA A 309 21.84 15.99 1.58
CA ALA A 309 20.78 15.72 0.61
C ALA A 309 19.87 16.95 0.38
N GLY A 310 19.98 17.99 1.23
CA GLY A 310 19.11 19.17 1.22
C GLY A 310 17.89 18.97 2.14
N PRO A 311 17.47 19.98 2.93
CA PRO A 311 16.40 19.82 3.90
C PRO A 311 15.03 19.59 3.25
N TRP A 312 14.19 18.77 3.88
CA TRP A 312 12.74 18.64 3.60
C TRP A 312 11.96 19.98 3.61
N ARG A 313 12.56 21.08 4.08
CA ARG A 313 11.89 22.33 4.46
C ARG A 313 12.39 23.62 3.79
N GLN A 314 13.39 23.57 2.91
CA GLN A 314 14.14 24.80 2.56
C GLN A 314 14.09 25.24 1.09
N ARG A 315 13.07 24.86 0.31
CA ARG A 315 12.84 25.49 -1.00
C ARG A 315 11.43 26.10 -1.09
N TRP A 316 11.29 27.23 -0.39
CA TRP A 316 10.33 28.34 -0.58
C TRP A 316 8.82 28.20 -0.27
N PRO A 317 8.16 29.30 0.17
CA PRO A 317 8.69 30.43 0.95
C PRO A 317 8.64 30.12 2.46
N PRO A 318 9.38 30.89 3.29
CA PRO A 318 9.44 30.68 4.73
C PRO A 318 8.05 30.75 5.37
N ALA A 319 7.88 29.99 6.46
CA ALA A 319 6.77 30.20 7.38
C ALA A 319 6.66 31.70 7.70
N ILE A 320 5.44 32.22 7.67
CA ILE A 320 5.07 33.56 8.09
C ILE A 320 5.75 33.82 9.45
N SER A 321 6.86 34.56 9.44
CA SER A 321 7.25 35.29 10.62
C SER A 321 6.24 36.42 10.70
N HIS A 322 5.30 36.32 11.64
CA HIS A 322 4.61 37.50 12.10
C HIS A 322 5.69 38.46 12.59
N SER A 323 6.08 39.44 11.77
CA SER A 323 6.66 40.66 12.26
C SER A 323 5.56 41.31 13.09
N VAL A 324 5.57 40.99 14.38
CA VAL A 324 4.92 41.85 15.36
C VAL A 324 5.71 43.14 15.29
N ASP A 325 5.18 44.10 14.54
CA ASP A 325 5.59 45.49 14.64
C ASP A 325 5.29 45.93 16.08
N SER A 326 6.31 45.83 16.93
CA SER A 326 6.34 46.52 18.20
C SER A 326 6.51 48.00 17.91
N ALA A 327 5.39 48.67 17.64
CA ALA A 327 5.28 50.11 17.81
C ALA A 327 5.38 50.41 19.31
N THR A 328 6.60 50.47 19.84
CA THR A 328 6.89 51.14 21.11
C THR A 328 7.58 52.45 20.80
N SER A 329 6.83 53.53 21.01
CA SER A 329 7.35 54.88 21.11
C SER A 329 8.47 54.92 22.14
N THR A 330 9.58 55.57 21.79
CA THR A 330 10.50 56.08 22.80
C THR A 330 11.10 57.38 22.27
N THR A 331 10.55 58.45 22.84
CA THR A 331 11.07 59.80 23.00
C THR A 331 12.57 59.98 22.79
N GLN A 332 12.91 60.99 21.96
CA GLN A 332 14.24 61.59 21.89
C GLN A 332 14.64 62.26 23.23
N PRO A 333 15.95 62.36 23.53
CA PRO A 333 16.45 63.22 24.59
C PRO A 333 16.77 64.61 24.02
N HIS A 334 16.23 65.66 24.65
CA HIS A 334 16.84 66.99 24.57
C HIS A 334 17.39 67.34 25.96
N LEU A 335 18.69 67.57 25.95
CA LEU A 335 19.46 68.26 26.98
C LEU A 335 18.95 69.70 27.09
N ASP A 336 18.67 70.14 28.32
CA ASP A 336 19.30 71.29 28.98
C ASP A 336 18.96 71.29 30.47
#